data_AF-A0AB39BX14-F1
#
_entry.id   AF-A0AB39BX14-F1
#
_cell.length_a   1.000
_cell.length_b   1.000
_cell.length_c   1.000
_cell.angle_alpha   90.00
_cell.angle_beta   90.00
_cell.angle_gamma   90.00
#
_symmetry.space_group_name_H-M   'P 1'
#
loop_
_entity.id
_entity.type
_entity.pdbx_description
1 polymer ?
#
loop_
_entity_poly.entity_id
_entity_poly.type
_entity_poly.pdbx_seq_one_letter_code
_entity_poly.pdbx_strand_id
1 'polypeptide(L)'
;MSVKWIGWVGILHVLFIVGWIVYNLSHYLIYPAPLLEDGQSLAELGILYYSEHRGLLGFDHGSKSLMMLLSIVLPVGIFYILKRDSAFDLLNMLALVAGVVGFTLYSLSLMLQAVTVEYAFQLFVSNNDASAQAFATLIYDWTMLQGGFSVSIYILANLSLATWLLIHSKKIARDFKMKVFGVFGMTVGFLHIGGYSVSWFFLMQGSQVMHEVNEVVGVLWLVWLAWVSLYIINGKINRSEIN
;
A
#
# COMPACT_ATOMS: atom_id res chain seq x y z
N MET A 1 9.64 27.24 -4.93
CA MET A 1 9.90 25.99 -4.19
C MET A 1 10.28 24.92 -5.22
N SER A 2 11.44 24.26 -5.05
CA SER A 2 11.96 23.32 -6.07
C SER A 2 11.09 22.07 -6.16
N VAL A 3 10.54 21.73 -7.32
CA VAL A 3 9.71 20.53 -7.54
C VAL A 3 10.42 19.24 -7.10
N LYS A 4 11.75 19.25 -7.03
CA LYS A 4 12.59 18.10 -6.63
C LYS A 4 12.24 17.51 -5.27
N TRP A 5 11.71 18.30 -4.32
CA TRP A 5 11.32 17.76 -3.00
C TRP A 5 10.19 16.73 -3.09
N ILE A 6 9.30 16.84 -4.09
CA ILE A 6 8.25 15.84 -4.36
C ILE A 6 8.88 14.48 -4.69
N GLY A 7 9.92 14.47 -5.53
CA GLY A 7 10.66 13.25 -5.84
C GLY A 7 11.35 12.67 -4.60
N TRP A 8 11.90 13.51 -3.72
CA TRP A 8 12.48 13.02 -2.46
C TRP A 8 11.44 12.35 -1.54
N VAL A 9 10.20 12.86 -1.49
CA VAL A 9 9.11 12.19 -0.75
C VAL A 9 8.82 10.80 -1.34
N GLY A 10 8.88 10.64 -2.65
CA GLY A 10 8.65 9.34 -3.30
C GLY A 10 9.79 8.35 -3.06
N ILE A 11 11.05 8.81 -3.03
CA ILE A 11 12.18 7.97 -2.60
C ILE A 11 12.06 7.59 -1.13
N LEU A 12 11.69 8.54 -0.27
CA LEU A 12 11.46 8.27 1.15
C LEU A 12 10.36 7.20 1.33
N HIS A 13 9.25 7.29 0.60
CA HIS A 13 8.21 6.26 0.59
C HIS A 13 8.79 4.88 0.28
N VAL A 14 9.51 4.76 -0.84
CA VAL A 14 10.04 3.47 -1.30
C VAL A 14 11.04 2.90 -0.28
N LEU A 15 11.98 3.71 0.20
CA LEU A 15 12.96 3.29 1.20
C LEU A 15 12.30 2.88 2.52
N PHE A 16 11.23 3.57 2.92
CA PHE A 16 10.47 3.25 4.12
C PHE A 16 9.81 1.87 4.02
N ILE A 17 9.13 1.58 2.90
CA ILE A 17 8.49 0.27 2.68
C ILE A 17 9.54 -0.85 2.57
N VAL A 18 10.62 -0.63 1.82
CA VAL A 18 11.71 -1.62 1.70
C VAL A 18 12.39 -1.85 3.05
N GLY A 19 12.58 -0.79 3.85
CA GLY A 19 13.12 -0.90 5.20
C GLY A 19 12.28 -1.82 6.08
N TRP A 20 10.95 -1.71 6.01
CA TRP A 20 10.04 -2.61 6.71
C TRP A 20 10.12 -4.06 6.23
N ILE A 21 10.24 -4.29 4.91
CA ILE A 21 10.43 -5.64 4.36
C ILE A 21 11.72 -6.26 4.92
N VAL A 22 12.82 -5.54 4.90
CA VAL A 22 14.11 -5.99 5.43
C VAL A 22 14.04 -6.23 6.94
N TYR A 23 13.40 -5.33 7.68
CA TYR A 23 13.21 -5.47 9.12
C TYR A 23 12.40 -6.71 9.46
N ASN A 24 11.24 -6.91 8.82
CA ASN A 24 10.38 -8.08 9.05
C ASN A 24 11.12 -9.38 8.71
N LEU A 25 11.82 -9.44 7.58
CA LEU A 25 12.65 -10.61 7.22
C LEU A 25 13.72 -10.90 8.29
N SER A 26 14.44 -9.87 8.73
CA SER A 26 15.47 -10.01 9.76
C SER A 26 14.88 -10.44 11.10
N HIS A 27 13.71 -9.91 11.45
CA HIS A 27 13.00 -10.26 12.67
C HIS A 27 12.59 -11.73 12.67
N TYR A 28 11.99 -12.25 11.60
CA TYR A 28 11.60 -13.66 11.50
C TYR A 28 12.77 -14.64 11.44
N LEU A 29 13.97 -14.18 11.06
CA LEU A 29 15.19 -15.00 11.16
C LEU A 29 15.71 -15.12 12.60
N ILE A 30 15.51 -14.08 13.42
CA ILE A 30 15.96 -14.05 14.82
C ILE A 30 14.91 -14.67 15.74
N TYR A 31 13.64 -14.39 15.48
CA TYR A 31 12.47 -14.86 16.21
C TYR A 31 11.57 -15.64 15.24
N PRO A 32 11.89 -16.92 14.95
CA PRO A 32 11.09 -17.71 14.03
C PRO A 32 9.70 -17.97 14.62
N ALA A 33 8.67 -17.88 13.78
CA ALA A 33 7.33 -18.29 14.16
C ALA A 33 7.32 -19.80 14.50
N PRO A 34 6.55 -20.22 15.52
CA PRO A 34 6.41 -21.64 15.83
C PRO A 34 5.86 -22.42 14.63
N LEU A 35 6.25 -23.69 14.51
CA LEU A 35 5.71 -24.56 13.46
C LEU A 35 4.24 -24.85 13.76
N LEU A 36 3.42 -24.91 12.72
CA LEU A 36 2.00 -25.24 12.85
C LEU A 36 1.88 -26.69 13.37
N GLU A 37 1.32 -26.85 14.57
CA GLU A 37 1.05 -28.18 15.15
C GLU A 37 -0.29 -28.73 14.63
N ASP A 38 -0.45 -30.06 14.67
CA ASP A 38 -1.69 -30.72 14.23
C ASP A 38 -2.90 -30.17 15.00
N GLY A 39 -3.84 -29.58 14.26
CA GLY A 39 -5.10 -29.04 14.80
C GLY A 39 -5.05 -27.56 15.21
N GLN A 40 -3.90 -26.88 15.14
CA GLN A 40 -3.82 -25.44 15.34
C GLN A 40 -4.16 -24.66 14.06
N SER A 41 -4.94 -23.59 14.22
CA SER A 41 -5.20 -22.62 13.16
C SER A 41 -4.06 -21.61 13.03
N LEU A 42 -3.89 -21.04 11.83
CA LEU A 42 -2.97 -19.92 11.59
C LEU A 42 -3.28 -18.70 12.49
N ALA A 43 -4.56 -18.51 12.82
CA ALA A 43 -4.98 -17.43 13.71
C ALA A 43 -4.47 -17.61 15.14
N GLU A 44 -4.56 -18.84 15.68
CA GLU A 44 -4.05 -19.17 17.01
C GLU A 44 -2.53 -19.04 17.07
N LEU A 45 -1.83 -19.52 16.04
CA LEU A 45 -0.38 -19.39 15.96
C LEU A 45 0.05 -17.92 15.88
N GLY A 46 -0.62 -17.15 15.00
CA GLY A 46 -0.32 -15.75 14.79
C GLY A 46 -0.56 -14.90 16.04
N ILE A 47 -1.72 -15.08 16.69
CA ILE A 47 -2.03 -14.30 17.89
C ILE A 47 -1.06 -14.60 19.02
N LEU A 48 -0.67 -15.86 19.24
CA LEU A 48 0.35 -16.24 20.22
C LEU A 48 1.69 -15.56 19.93
N TYR A 49 2.18 -15.68 18.70
CA TYR A 49 3.46 -15.11 18.28
C TYR A 49 3.50 -13.59 18.43
N TYR A 50 2.49 -12.88 17.93
CA TYR A 50 2.49 -11.41 17.97
C TYR A 50 2.13 -10.85 19.35
N SER A 51 1.43 -11.62 20.20
CA SER A 51 1.21 -11.26 21.61
C SER A 51 2.51 -11.26 22.44
N GLU A 52 3.53 -12.03 22.04
CA GLU A 52 4.88 -11.99 22.61
C GLU A 52 5.72 -10.81 22.07
N HIS A 53 5.40 -10.36 20.85
CA HIS A 53 6.08 -9.27 20.15
C HIS A 53 5.17 -8.04 20.00
N ARG A 54 4.51 -7.62 21.09
CA ARG A 54 3.52 -6.53 21.04
C ARG A 54 4.09 -5.25 20.47
N GLY A 55 3.26 -4.53 19.71
CA GLY A 55 3.66 -3.33 19.01
C GLY A 55 4.39 -3.61 17.69
N LEU A 56 4.86 -4.83 17.39
CA LEU A 56 5.52 -5.14 16.12
C LEU A 56 4.57 -4.92 14.94
N LEU A 57 3.43 -5.62 14.95
CA LEU A 57 2.48 -5.60 13.84
C LEU A 57 1.74 -4.25 13.77
N GLY A 58 1.40 -3.68 14.92
CA GLY A 58 0.83 -2.34 15.02
C GLY A 58 1.78 -1.24 14.55
N PHE A 59 3.08 -1.31 14.89
CA PHE A 59 4.06 -0.35 14.39
C PHE A 59 4.33 -0.53 12.90
N ASP A 60 4.34 -1.75 12.38
CA ASP A 60 4.46 -2.03 10.95
C ASP A 60 3.33 -1.33 10.16
N HIS A 61 2.09 -1.68 10.45
CA HIS A 61 0.93 -1.19 9.72
C HIS A 61 0.66 0.30 10.01
N GLY A 62 0.80 0.71 11.28
CA GLY A 62 0.56 2.08 11.72
C GLY A 62 1.57 3.07 11.13
N SER A 63 2.85 2.71 11.09
CA SER A 63 3.87 3.58 10.51
C SER A 63 3.80 3.63 8.98
N LYS A 64 3.48 2.51 8.31
CA LYS A 64 3.13 2.48 6.88
C LYS A 64 1.93 3.36 6.57
N SER A 65 0.90 3.36 7.43
CA SER A 65 -0.27 4.24 7.29
C SER A 65 0.12 5.72 7.29
N LEU A 66 0.98 6.15 8.20
CA LEU A 66 1.48 7.52 8.23
C LEU A 66 2.29 7.87 6.97
N MET A 67 3.13 6.94 6.49
CA MET A 67 3.85 7.11 5.24
C MET A 67 2.89 7.25 4.04
N MET A 68 1.80 6.49 4.01
CA MET A 68 0.77 6.63 2.97
C MET A 68 0.12 8.03 2.98
N LEU A 69 -0.16 8.60 4.15
CA LEU A 69 -0.67 9.99 4.25
C LEU A 69 0.33 11.02 3.74
N LEU A 70 1.60 10.91 4.15
CA LEU A 70 2.66 11.80 3.67
C LEU A 70 2.81 11.73 2.14
N SER A 71 2.51 10.56 1.57
CA SER A 71 2.62 10.28 0.14
C SER A 71 1.52 10.92 -0.71
N ILE A 72 0.49 11.50 -0.11
CA ILE A 72 -0.50 12.36 -0.79
C ILE A 72 0.17 13.53 -1.52
N VAL A 73 1.34 13.97 -1.04
CA VAL A 73 2.18 14.95 -1.75
C VAL A 73 2.47 14.54 -3.20
N LEU A 74 2.63 13.25 -3.49
CA LEU A 74 3.02 12.76 -4.81
C LEU A 74 1.98 13.04 -5.90
N PRO A 75 0.68 12.64 -5.75
CA PRO A 75 -0.33 13.01 -6.72
C PRO A 75 -0.51 14.52 -6.85
N VAL A 76 -0.43 15.28 -5.74
CA VAL A 76 -0.49 16.75 -5.75
C VAL A 76 0.67 17.36 -6.54
N GLY A 77 1.88 16.85 -6.30
CA GLY A 77 3.10 17.32 -6.95
C GLY A 77 3.12 17.01 -8.44
N ILE A 78 2.79 15.79 -8.83
CA ILE A 78 2.71 15.39 -10.24
C ILE A 78 1.61 16.17 -10.97
N PHE A 79 0.44 16.37 -10.34
CA PHE A 79 -0.61 17.23 -10.89
C PHE A 79 -0.08 18.62 -11.22
N TYR A 80 0.67 19.25 -10.31
CA TYR A 80 1.25 20.59 -10.51
C TYR A 80 2.27 20.62 -11.65
N ILE A 81 3.10 19.58 -11.79
CA ILE A 81 4.09 19.45 -12.88
C ILE A 81 3.37 19.40 -14.23
N LEU A 82 2.29 18.63 -14.32
CA LEU A 82 1.58 18.35 -15.57
C LEU A 82 0.46 19.36 -15.90
N LYS A 83 0.16 20.30 -14.98
CA LYS A 83 -0.87 21.35 -15.14
C LYS A 83 -0.42 22.45 -16.10
N ARG A 84 -0.64 22.22 -17.40
CA ARG A 84 -0.43 23.19 -18.51
C ARG A 84 -1.30 22.98 -19.75
N ASP A 85 -1.89 21.80 -19.93
CA ASP A 85 -2.59 21.41 -21.16
C ASP A 85 -4.09 21.40 -20.91
N SER A 86 -4.82 22.37 -21.51
CA SER A 86 -6.26 22.50 -21.33
C SER A 86 -7.04 21.26 -21.78
N ALA A 87 -6.51 20.50 -22.75
CA ALA A 87 -7.09 19.24 -23.18
C ALA A 87 -6.86 18.09 -22.17
N PHE A 88 -5.91 18.24 -21.26
CA PHE A 88 -5.60 17.26 -20.21
C PHE A 88 -6.14 17.65 -18.83
N ASP A 89 -6.63 18.88 -18.63
CA ASP A 89 -6.99 19.40 -17.31
C ASP A 89 -7.99 18.51 -16.55
N LEU A 90 -9.02 18.01 -17.23
CA LEU A 90 -9.99 17.09 -16.60
C LEU A 90 -9.33 15.77 -16.19
N LEU A 91 -8.53 15.16 -17.07
CA LEU A 91 -7.83 13.91 -16.77
C LEU A 91 -6.81 14.10 -15.63
N ASN A 92 -6.10 15.22 -15.62
CA ASN A 92 -5.17 15.58 -14.55
C ASN A 92 -5.90 15.71 -13.21
N MET A 93 -7.08 16.33 -13.21
CA MET A 93 -7.92 16.46 -12.00
C MET A 93 -8.43 15.09 -11.51
N LEU A 94 -8.89 14.23 -12.42
CA LEU A 94 -9.31 12.87 -12.08
C LEU A 94 -8.14 12.07 -11.49
N ALA A 95 -6.95 12.17 -12.07
CA ALA A 95 -5.75 11.52 -11.56
C ALA A 95 -5.34 12.05 -10.18
N LEU A 96 -5.45 13.36 -9.95
CA LEU A 96 -5.23 13.96 -8.64
C LEU A 96 -6.20 13.40 -7.60
N VAL A 97 -7.50 13.44 -7.87
CA VAL A 97 -8.53 12.94 -6.96
C VAL A 97 -8.31 11.46 -6.68
N ALA A 98 -8.10 10.65 -7.71
CA ALA A 98 -7.86 9.21 -7.57
C ALA A 98 -6.58 8.92 -6.76
N GLY A 99 -5.51 9.67 -6.97
CA GLY A 99 -4.27 9.49 -6.20
C GLY A 99 -4.43 9.87 -4.73
N VAL A 100 -5.06 11.03 -4.45
CA VAL A 100 -5.31 11.50 -3.07
C VAL A 100 -6.23 10.55 -2.33
N VAL A 101 -7.34 10.14 -2.96
CA VAL A 101 -8.29 9.16 -2.39
C VAL A 101 -7.59 7.82 -2.19
N GLY A 102 -6.82 7.36 -3.16
CA GLY A 102 -6.07 6.11 -3.08
C GLY A 102 -5.15 6.05 -1.86
N PHE A 103 -4.26 7.03 -1.71
CA PHE A 103 -3.36 7.10 -0.54
C PHE A 103 -4.11 7.25 0.79
N THR A 104 -5.20 8.03 0.82
CA THR A 104 -6.00 8.23 2.03
C THR A 104 -6.69 6.93 2.47
N LEU A 105 -7.33 6.23 1.53
CA LEU A 105 -7.99 4.94 1.81
C LEU A 105 -6.95 3.88 2.20
N TYR A 106 -5.79 3.85 1.55
CA TYR A 106 -4.71 2.93 1.90
C TYR A 106 -4.23 3.17 3.34
N SER A 107 -4.00 4.43 3.70
CA SER A 107 -3.68 4.81 5.08
C SER A 107 -4.75 4.35 6.07
N LEU A 108 -6.03 4.61 5.77
CA LEU A 108 -7.13 4.21 6.63
C LEU A 108 -7.18 2.70 6.83
N SER A 109 -7.06 1.92 5.75
CA SER A 109 -7.02 0.46 5.79
C SER A 109 -5.94 -0.06 6.74
N LEU A 110 -4.71 0.45 6.59
CA LEU A 110 -3.57 0.05 7.42
C LEU A 110 -3.70 0.50 8.88
N MET A 111 -4.24 1.70 9.14
CA MET A 111 -4.43 2.19 10.51
C MET A 111 -5.48 1.35 11.25
N LEU A 112 -6.56 0.96 10.57
CA LEU A 112 -7.57 0.08 11.12
C LEU A 112 -6.97 -1.28 11.47
N GLN A 113 -6.18 -1.88 10.57
CA GLN A 113 -5.44 -3.11 10.88
C GLN A 113 -4.56 -2.92 12.11
N ALA A 114 -3.73 -1.88 12.14
CA ALA A 114 -2.79 -1.62 13.24
C ALA A 114 -3.47 -1.50 14.61
N VAL A 115 -4.53 -0.71 14.70
CA VAL A 115 -5.23 -0.49 15.98
C VAL A 115 -5.99 -1.74 16.40
N THR A 116 -6.66 -2.42 15.45
CA THR A 116 -7.47 -3.60 15.78
C THR A 116 -6.61 -4.77 16.24
N VAL A 117 -5.44 -5.01 15.64
CA VAL A 117 -4.57 -6.12 16.08
C VAL A 117 -3.97 -5.87 17.45
N GLU A 118 -3.52 -4.64 17.75
CA GLU A 118 -2.95 -4.34 19.08
C GLU A 118 -4.01 -4.44 20.16
N TYR A 119 -5.26 -4.09 19.85
CA TYR A 119 -6.39 -4.34 20.76
C TYR A 119 -6.64 -5.84 20.96
N ALA A 120 -6.61 -6.63 19.90
CA ALA A 120 -6.76 -8.09 19.98
C ALA A 120 -5.64 -8.71 20.84
N PHE A 121 -4.38 -8.33 20.61
CA PHE A 121 -3.24 -8.82 21.39
C PHE A 121 -3.35 -8.44 22.86
N GLN A 122 -3.75 -7.20 23.16
CA GLN A 122 -3.95 -6.78 24.53
C GLN A 122 -5.10 -7.55 25.19
N LEU A 123 -6.21 -7.77 24.49
CA LEU A 123 -7.35 -8.54 25.00
C LEU A 123 -6.94 -9.99 25.29
N PHE A 124 -6.17 -10.60 24.39
CA PHE A 124 -5.69 -11.98 24.50
C PHE A 124 -4.80 -12.18 25.73
N VAL A 125 -3.84 -11.27 25.98
CA VAL A 125 -2.89 -11.45 27.09
C VAL A 125 -3.42 -10.93 28.44
N SER A 126 -4.35 -9.98 28.45
CA SER A 126 -4.89 -9.42 29.70
C SER A 126 -6.00 -10.26 30.34
N ASN A 127 -6.50 -11.29 29.65
CA ASN A 127 -7.57 -12.15 30.14
C ASN A 127 -7.13 -13.63 30.09
N ASN A 128 -7.27 -14.32 31.22
CA ASN A 128 -7.20 -15.78 31.28
C ASN A 128 -8.54 -16.46 31.01
N ASP A 129 -9.57 -15.67 30.65
CA ASP A 129 -10.86 -16.18 30.24
C ASP A 129 -10.80 -16.71 28.81
N ALA A 130 -11.17 -17.99 28.63
CA ALA A 130 -11.14 -18.65 27.34
C ALA A 130 -12.06 -17.97 26.31
N SER A 131 -13.17 -17.38 26.76
CA SER A 131 -14.10 -16.68 25.85
C SER A 131 -13.49 -15.38 25.32
N ALA A 132 -12.83 -14.61 26.18
CA ALA A 132 -12.10 -13.40 25.79
C ALA A 132 -10.94 -13.70 24.83
N GLN A 133 -10.18 -14.77 25.07
CA GLN A 133 -9.10 -15.21 24.18
C GLN A 133 -9.63 -15.68 22.82
N ALA A 134 -10.69 -16.50 22.80
CA ALA A 134 -11.32 -16.93 21.55
C ALA A 134 -11.85 -15.74 20.73
N PHE A 135 -12.44 -14.73 21.40
CA PHE A 135 -12.90 -13.51 20.74
C PHE A 135 -11.73 -12.69 20.18
N ALA A 136 -10.62 -12.57 20.92
CA ALA A 136 -9.41 -11.89 20.44
C ALA A 136 -8.83 -12.58 19.20
N THR A 137 -8.75 -13.92 19.19
CA THR A 137 -8.31 -14.71 18.05
C THR A 137 -9.20 -14.49 16.83
N LEU A 138 -10.53 -14.43 17.03
CA LEU A 138 -11.48 -14.15 15.94
C LEU A 138 -11.28 -12.73 15.37
N ILE A 139 -11.05 -11.73 16.22
CA ILE A 139 -10.77 -10.36 15.76
C ILE A 139 -9.49 -10.35 14.91
N TYR A 140 -8.43 -11.00 15.38
CA TYR A 140 -7.17 -11.10 14.65
C TYR A 140 -7.36 -11.78 13.30
N ASP A 141 -8.00 -12.95 13.27
CA ASP A 141 -8.28 -13.71 12.04
C ASP A 141 -9.08 -12.87 11.04
N TRP A 142 -10.20 -12.30 11.47
CA TRP A 142 -11.08 -11.53 10.61
C TRP A 142 -10.41 -10.28 10.05
N THR A 143 -9.56 -9.60 10.83
CA THR A 143 -8.95 -8.33 10.40
C THR A 143 -7.65 -8.49 9.62
N MET A 144 -6.83 -9.49 9.93
CA MET A 144 -5.50 -9.68 9.33
C MET A 144 -5.44 -10.79 8.31
N LEU A 145 -6.04 -11.95 8.60
CA LEU A 145 -5.88 -13.14 7.77
C LEU A 145 -6.96 -13.25 6.71
N GLN A 146 -8.20 -12.91 7.07
CA GLN A 146 -9.34 -12.86 6.14
C GLN A 146 -9.56 -11.46 5.56
N GLY A 147 -9.03 -10.45 6.24
CA GLY A 147 -9.01 -9.08 5.74
C GLY A 147 -10.37 -8.38 5.68
N GLY A 148 -11.38 -8.82 6.44
CA GLY A 148 -12.78 -8.39 6.33
C GLY A 148 -13.01 -6.94 5.91
N PHE A 149 -12.90 -5.99 6.83
CA PHE A 149 -13.13 -4.56 6.51
C PHE A 149 -11.92 -3.90 5.81
N SER A 150 -10.71 -4.24 6.24
CA SER A 150 -9.48 -3.58 5.79
C SER A 150 -9.14 -3.89 4.33
N VAL A 151 -9.37 -5.12 3.84
CA VAL A 151 -9.11 -5.53 2.45
C VAL A 151 -10.10 -4.88 1.49
N SER A 152 -11.35 -4.66 1.89
CA SER A 152 -12.32 -3.94 1.05
C SER A 152 -11.84 -2.50 0.77
N ILE A 153 -11.37 -1.79 1.80
CA ILE A 153 -10.78 -0.44 1.67
C ILE A 153 -9.48 -0.50 0.87
N TYR A 154 -8.65 -1.52 1.11
CA TYR A 154 -7.40 -1.74 0.41
C TYR A 154 -7.58 -1.93 -1.10
N ILE A 155 -8.60 -2.71 -1.51
CA ILE A 155 -8.97 -2.90 -2.92
C ILE A 155 -9.35 -1.55 -3.54
N LEU A 156 -10.23 -0.78 -2.89
CA LEU A 156 -10.65 0.53 -3.40
C LEU A 156 -9.48 1.53 -3.50
N ALA A 157 -8.59 1.51 -2.50
CA ALA A 157 -7.37 2.30 -2.50
C ALA A 157 -6.51 2.00 -3.73
N ASN A 158 -6.25 0.72 -3.98
CA ASN A 158 -5.41 0.28 -5.08
C ASN A 158 -6.03 0.52 -6.47
N LEU A 159 -7.35 0.38 -6.62
CA LEU A 159 -8.04 0.75 -7.87
C LEU A 159 -7.96 2.26 -8.14
N SER A 160 -8.01 3.08 -7.09
CA SER A 160 -7.83 4.54 -7.19
C SER A 160 -6.38 4.89 -7.57
N LEU A 161 -5.40 4.26 -6.92
CA LEU A 161 -3.98 4.42 -7.27
C LEU A 161 -3.66 3.94 -8.69
N ALA A 162 -4.30 2.87 -9.15
CA ALA A 162 -4.17 2.41 -10.53
C ALA A 162 -4.64 3.45 -11.54
N THR A 163 -5.78 4.11 -11.28
CA THR A 163 -6.31 5.18 -12.13
C THR A 163 -5.33 6.36 -12.21
N TRP A 164 -4.78 6.78 -11.06
CA TRP A 164 -3.73 7.81 -10.99
C TRP A 164 -2.49 7.42 -11.80
N LEU A 165 -2.02 6.19 -11.61
CA LEU A 165 -0.85 5.63 -12.28
C LEU A 165 -1.02 5.61 -13.81
N LEU A 166 -2.15 5.10 -14.31
CA LEU A 166 -2.42 5.01 -15.76
C LEU A 166 -2.43 6.39 -16.42
N ILE A 167 -3.18 7.34 -15.85
CA ILE A 167 -3.35 8.67 -16.44
C ILE A 167 -2.01 9.43 -16.46
N HIS A 168 -1.30 9.48 -15.34
CA HIS A 168 -0.03 10.21 -15.28
C HIS A 168 1.09 9.51 -16.03
N SER A 169 1.17 8.18 -16.05
CA SER A 169 2.18 7.45 -16.84
C SER A 169 2.03 7.75 -18.33
N LYS A 170 0.79 7.74 -18.85
CA LYS A 170 0.51 8.08 -20.24
C LYS A 170 0.94 9.51 -20.58
N LYS A 171 0.60 10.47 -19.72
CA LYS A 171 0.94 11.89 -19.92
C LYS A 171 2.44 12.14 -19.83
N ILE A 172 3.13 11.59 -18.83
CA ILE A 172 4.58 11.71 -18.67
C ILE A 172 5.31 11.11 -19.88
N ALA A 173 4.90 9.93 -20.34
CA ALA A 173 5.51 9.28 -21.49
C ALA A 173 5.39 10.11 -22.78
N ARG A 174 4.26 10.80 -22.95
CA ARG A 174 4.01 11.68 -24.09
C ARG A 174 4.84 12.96 -24.00
N ASP A 175 4.74 13.67 -22.89
CA ASP A 175 5.30 15.02 -22.77
C ASP A 175 6.83 15.01 -22.61
N PHE A 176 7.40 13.99 -21.96
CA PHE A 176 8.85 13.85 -21.74
C PHE A 176 9.52 12.79 -22.64
N LYS A 177 8.80 12.27 -23.65
CA LYS A 177 9.28 11.25 -24.61
C LYS A 177 9.77 9.94 -23.96
N MET A 178 9.20 9.58 -22.81
CA MET A 178 9.64 8.45 -21.97
C MET A 178 8.81 7.18 -22.23
N LYS A 179 8.85 6.67 -23.46
CA LYS A 179 7.94 5.58 -23.90
C LYS A 179 8.01 4.32 -23.02
N VAL A 180 9.22 3.85 -22.69
CA VAL A 180 9.42 2.64 -21.87
C VAL A 180 8.83 2.81 -20.47
N PHE A 181 9.08 3.96 -19.84
CA PHE A 181 8.50 4.31 -18.55
C PHE A 181 6.96 4.34 -18.60
N GLY A 182 6.41 4.93 -19.67
CA GLY A 182 4.97 4.95 -19.91
C GLY A 182 4.35 3.57 -20.01
N VAL A 183 4.93 2.71 -20.86
CA VAL A 183 4.45 1.33 -21.03
C VAL A 183 4.52 0.56 -19.72
N PHE A 184 5.64 0.66 -19.00
CA PHE A 184 5.79 0.02 -17.69
C PHE A 184 4.71 0.47 -16.70
N GLY A 185 4.51 1.79 -16.54
CA GLY A 185 3.48 2.32 -15.65
C GLY A 185 2.06 1.92 -16.07
N MET A 186 1.78 1.88 -17.37
CA MET A 186 0.49 1.39 -17.88
C MET A 186 0.27 -0.09 -17.57
N THR A 187 1.30 -0.94 -17.78
CA THR A 187 1.25 -2.36 -17.43
C THR A 187 0.96 -2.56 -15.93
N VAL A 188 1.70 -1.87 -15.06
CA VAL A 188 1.49 -1.96 -13.60
C VAL A 188 0.09 -1.51 -13.19
N GLY A 189 -0.44 -0.45 -13.83
CA GLY A 189 -1.81 0.02 -13.57
C GLY A 189 -2.87 -0.98 -14.01
N PHE A 190 -2.73 -1.61 -15.17
CA PHE A 190 -3.65 -2.67 -15.59
C PHE A 190 -3.55 -3.92 -14.71
N LEU A 191 -2.34 -4.28 -14.25
CA LEU A 191 -2.16 -5.36 -13.29
C LEU A 191 -2.85 -5.06 -11.95
N HIS A 192 -2.79 -3.82 -11.46
CA HIS A 192 -3.57 -3.43 -10.27
C HIS A 192 -5.07 -3.58 -10.53
N ILE A 193 -5.60 -3.02 -11.62
CA ILE A 193 -7.03 -3.13 -11.93
C ILE A 193 -7.46 -4.59 -12.00
N GLY A 194 -6.73 -5.43 -12.74
CA GLY A 194 -7.05 -6.85 -12.87
C GLY A 194 -6.96 -7.60 -11.54
N GLY A 195 -5.82 -7.51 -10.85
CA GLY A 195 -5.57 -8.22 -9.59
C GLY A 195 -6.57 -7.86 -8.49
N TYR A 196 -6.83 -6.57 -8.29
CA TYR A 196 -7.76 -6.10 -7.27
C TYR A 196 -9.23 -6.30 -7.63
N SER A 197 -9.59 -6.35 -8.93
CA SER A 197 -10.94 -6.74 -9.35
C SER A 197 -11.22 -8.23 -9.11
N VAL A 198 -10.23 -9.10 -9.36
CA VAL A 198 -10.33 -10.53 -9.03
C VAL A 198 -10.40 -10.71 -7.52
N SER A 199 -9.59 -9.98 -6.77
CA SER A 199 -9.61 -10.01 -5.30
C SER A 199 -10.97 -9.60 -4.74
N TRP A 200 -11.60 -8.57 -5.32
CA TRP A 200 -12.96 -8.17 -4.95
C TRP A 200 -14.00 -9.28 -5.16
N PHE A 201 -13.95 -9.96 -6.31
CA PHE A 201 -14.85 -11.06 -6.62
C PHE A 201 -14.77 -12.20 -5.60
N PHE A 202 -13.56 -12.57 -5.17
CA PHE A 202 -13.35 -13.60 -4.15
C PHE A 202 -13.69 -13.12 -2.74
N LEU A 203 -13.45 -11.84 -2.43
CA LEU A 203 -13.82 -11.25 -1.16
C LEU A 203 -15.34 -11.31 -0.93
N MET A 204 -16.15 -11.09 -1.97
CA MET A 204 -17.62 -11.21 -1.88
C MET A 204 -18.10 -12.65 -1.61
N GLN A 205 -17.22 -13.64 -1.75
CA GLN A 205 -17.47 -15.04 -1.40
C GLN A 205 -16.87 -15.41 -0.03
N GLY A 206 -16.36 -14.44 0.73
CA GLY A 206 -15.69 -14.67 2.01
C GLY A 206 -14.32 -15.33 1.88
N SER A 207 -13.65 -15.17 0.73
CA SER A 207 -12.33 -15.77 0.47
C SER A 207 -11.30 -14.71 0.08
N GLN A 208 -10.11 -14.81 0.66
CA GLN A 208 -8.97 -13.96 0.27
C GLN A 208 -8.06 -14.75 -0.66
N VAL A 209 -8.19 -14.48 -1.95
CA VAL A 209 -7.33 -15.04 -3.01
C VAL A 209 -6.52 -13.90 -3.62
N MET A 210 -5.39 -14.20 -4.27
CA MET A 210 -4.53 -13.24 -4.98
C MET A 210 -3.63 -12.36 -4.07
N HIS A 211 -3.53 -12.63 -2.77
CA HIS A 211 -2.70 -11.83 -1.87
C HIS A 211 -1.25 -11.72 -2.37
N GLU A 212 -0.57 -12.85 -2.59
CA GLU A 212 0.81 -12.89 -3.09
C GLU A 212 0.97 -12.20 -4.44
N VAL A 213 0.01 -12.39 -5.36
CA VAL A 213 0.04 -11.76 -6.69
C VAL A 213 -0.06 -10.25 -6.56
N ASN A 214 -0.94 -9.75 -5.69
CA ASN A 214 -1.11 -8.33 -5.45
C ASN A 214 0.10 -7.71 -4.75
N GLU A 215 0.80 -8.46 -3.89
CA GLU A 215 2.06 -8.01 -3.29
C GLU A 215 3.14 -7.81 -4.36
N VAL A 216 3.30 -8.77 -5.29
CA VAL A 216 4.24 -8.64 -6.43
C VAL A 216 3.88 -7.43 -7.28
N VAL A 217 2.60 -7.22 -7.57
CA VAL A 217 2.11 -6.05 -8.30
C VAL A 217 2.38 -4.75 -7.53
N GLY A 218 2.26 -4.77 -6.20
CA GLY A 218 2.64 -3.67 -5.32
C GLY A 218 4.14 -3.34 -5.38
N VAL A 219 5.01 -4.35 -5.43
CA VAL A 219 6.46 -4.16 -5.64
C VAL A 219 6.75 -3.50 -6.98
N LEU A 220 6.07 -3.91 -8.06
CA LEU A 220 6.22 -3.26 -9.36
C LEU A 220 5.78 -1.78 -9.32
N TRP A 221 4.75 -1.46 -8.54
CA TRP A 221 4.35 -0.07 -8.31
C TRP A 221 5.39 0.72 -7.51
N LEU A 222 6.04 0.13 -6.50
CA LEU A 222 7.17 0.76 -5.81
C LEU A 222 8.33 1.05 -6.76
N VAL A 223 8.63 0.14 -7.69
CA VAL A 223 9.65 0.36 -8.73
C VAL A 223 9.25 1.53 -9.62
N TRP A 224 7.99 1.60 -10.06
CA TRP A 224 7.50 2.74 -10.84
C TRP A 224 7.63 4.06 -10.05
N LEU A 225 7.28 4.03 -8.77
CA LEU A 225 7.32 5.19 -7.90
C LEU A 225 8.76 5.68 -7.69
N ALA A 226 9.72 4.78 -7.45
CA ALA A 226 11.13 5.11 -7.41
C ALA A 226 11.60 5.72 -8.74
N TRP A 227 11.19 5.14 -9.87
CA TRP A 227 11.61 5.59 -11.19
C TRP A 227 11.13 7.02 -11.49
N VAL A 228 9.84 7.31 -11.28
CA VAL A 228 9.28 8.66 -11.49
C VAL A 228 9.92 9.66 -10.54
N SER A 229 10.18 9.27 -9.30
CA SER A 229 10.78 10.12 -8.27
C SER A 229 12.22 10.51 -8.61
N LEU A 230 13.04 9.56 -9.05
CA LEU A 230 14.39 9.83 -9.53
C LEU A 230 14.40 10.77 -10.74
N TYR A 231 13.44 10.64 -11.65
CA TYR A 231 13.33 11.53 -12.79
C TYR A 231 12.90 12.95 -12.42
N ILE A 232 12.04 13.12 -11.41
CA ILE A 232 11.71 14.43 -10.84
C ILE A 232 12.94 15.05 -10.17
N ILE A 233 13.68 14.30 -9.35
CA ILE A 233 14.89 14.78 -8.65
C ILE A 233 15.96 15.24 -9.65
N ASN A 234 16.18 14.44 -10.68
CA ASN A 234 17.18 14.72 -11.72
C ASN A 234 16.74 15.80 -12.71
N GLY A 235 15.51 16.32 -12.60
CA GLY A 235 15.00 17.38 -13.47
C GLY A 235 14.47 16.93 -14.83
N LYS A 236 14.59 15.62 -15.16
CA LYS A 236 14.06 15.03 -16.42
C LYS A 236 12.54 15.08 -16.52
N ILE A 237 11.86 15.17 -15.37
CA ILE A 237 10.43 15.47 -15.28
C ILE A 237 10.34 16.80 -14.55
N ASN A 238 10.33 17.89 -15.31
CA ASN A 238 10.21 19.24 -14.78
C ASN A 238 9.34 20.11 -15.69
N ARG A 239 8.69 21.09 -15.08
CA ARG A 239 7.81 22.05 -15.75
C ARG A 239 8.53 22.90 -16.81
N SER A 240 9.85 23.05 -16.74
CA SER A 240 10.63 23.87 -17.67
C SER A 240 10.99 23.18 -18.99
N GLU A 241 10.94 21.85 -19.06
CA GLU A 241 11.42 21.08 -20.24
C GLU A 241 10.35 20.87 -21.33
N ILE A 242 9.10 21.32 -21.10
CA ILE A 242 7.96 21.14 -22.03
C ILE A 242 7.67 22.43 -22.81
N ASN A 243 8.65 23.34 -22.92
CA ASN A 243 8.55 24.58 -23.70
C ASN A 243 9.45 24.52 -24.94
#